data_AF-N1JEP9-F1
#
_entry.id   AF-N1JEP9-F1
#
_cell.length_a   1.000
_cell.length_b   1.000
_cell.length_c   1.000
_cell.angle_alpha   90.00
_cell.angle_beta   90.00
_cell.angle_gamma   90.00
#
_symmetry.space_group_name_H-M   'P 1'
#
loop_
_entity.id
_entity.type
_entity.pdbx_description
1 polymer ?
#
loop_
_entity_poly.entity_id
_entity_poly.type
_entity_poly.pdbx_seq_one_letter_code
_entity_poly.pdbx_strand_id
1 'polypeptide(L)'
;MRTATLIACVGTWLLSLASTVQCADYICDNEAEVPAKFVNDFLSHARVQARNRQSGYSLENPGDVYSGGRNPLYWRAIIVSQDLERFNGQHYEYRIVYDSQFNLHKLEAVRLNGGGSETTFHCYSY
;
A
#
# COMPACT_ATOMS: atom_id res chain seq x y z
N MET A 1 9.77 -33.79 -2.29
CA MET A 1 9.50 -33.26 -3.64
C MET A 1 8.78 -31.94 -3.48
N ARG A 2 9.37 -30.83 -3.92
CA ARG A 2 8.79 -29.47 -3.84
C ARG A 2 8.12 -29.16 -5.17
N THR A 3 6.81 -28.90 -5.17
CA THR A 3 6.06 -28.41 -6.33
C THR A 3 5.98 -26.89 -6.22
N ALA A 4 6.77 -26.20 -7.05
CA ALA A 4 6.70 -24.75 -7.21
C ALA A 4 5.65 -24.42 -8.27
N THR A 5 4.56 -23.76 -7.87
CA THR A 5 3.52 -23.29 -8.79
C THR A 5 3.83 -21.83 -9.13
N LEU A 6 4.63 -21.62 -10.19
CA LEU A 6 4.83 -20.30 -10.81
C LEU A 6 3.59 -19.98 -11.66
N ILE A 7 2.73 -19.08 -11.19
CA ILE A 7 1.65 -18.52 -12.01
C ILE A 7 2.26 -17.38 -12.83
N ALA A 8 2.39 -17.65 -14.13
CA ALA A 8 2.88 -16.74 -15.14
C ALA A 8 1.96 -15.51 -15.27
N CYS A 9 2.57 -14.32 -15.19
CA CYS A 9 2.00 -13.07 -15.69
C CYS A 9 1.94 -13.14 -17.23
N VAL A 10 0.89 -13.75 -17.79
CA VAL A 10 0.68 -13.77 -19.24
C VAL A 10 0.10 -12.43 -19.65
N GLY A 11 0.90 -11.67 -20.39
CA GLY A 11 0.56 -10.33 -20.86
C GLY A 11 -0.56 -10.31 -21.90
N THR A 12 -1.41 -9.29 -21.79
CA THR A 12 -2.32 -8.85 -22.84
C THR A 12 -1.88 -7.45 -23.26
N TRP A 13 -1.30 -7.35 -24.45
CA TRP A 13 -0.87 -6.09 -25.07
C TRP A 13 -2.08 -5.34 -25.65
N LEU A 14 -2.31 -4.09 -25.23
CA LEU A 14 -2.91 -3.02 -26.05
C LEU A 14 -2.77 -1.65 -25.35
N LEU A 15 -1.73 -0.91 -25.77
CA LEU A 15 -1.63 0.56 -25.85
C LEU A 15 -2.51 1.41 -24.91
N SER A 16 -1.98 1.78 -23.74
CA SER A 16 -2.01 3.15 -23.17
C SER A 16 -1.41 3.14 -21.77
N LEU A 17 -0.45 4.04 -21.54
CA LEU A 17 0.27 4.28 -20.28
C LEU A 17 0.90 3.03 -19.63
N ALA A 18 2.23 2.93 -19.77
CA ALA A 18 3.09 2.09 -18.96
C ALA A 18 2.93 2.43 -17.46
N SER A 19 1.88 1.91 -16.86
CA SER A 19 1.80 1.69 -15.42
C SER A 19 2.49 0.35 -15.24
N THR A 20 3.76 0.37 -14.86
CA THR A 20 4.45 -0.83 -14.41
C THR A 20 3.63 -1.40 -13.26
N VAL A 21 2.84 -2.44 -13.54
CA VAL A 21 2.15 -3.18 -12.50
C VAL A 21 3.25 -3.83 -11.68
N GLN A 22 3.54 -3.26 -10.50
CA GLN A 22 4.43 -3.86 -9.52
C GLN A 22 3.68 -5.08 -8.96
N CYS A 23 3.79 -6.21 -9.66
CA CYS A 23 3.30 -7.53 -9.25
C CYS A 23 4.28 -8.22 -8.30
N ALA A 24 4.99 -7.44 -7.49
CA ALA A 24 5.95 -7.91 -6.53
C ALA A 24 5.34 -7.74 -5.15
N ASP A 25 5.19 -8.85 -4.43
CA ASP A 25 4.72 -8.84 -3.05
C ASP A 25 5.74 -8.08 -2.17
N TYR A 26 5.25 -7.56 -1.05
CA TYR A 26 6.04 -6.72 -0.17
C TYR A 26 6.41 -7.50 1.08
N ILE A 27 7.69 -7.53 1.45
CA ILE A 27 8.12 -8.06 2.74
C ILE A 27 8.46 -6.90 3.66
N CYS A 28 7.84 -6.89 4.82
CA CYS A 28 8.04 -5.89 5.85
C CYS A 28 9.14 -6.30 6.84
N ASP A 29 9.77 -5.34 7.52
CA ASP A 29 10.79 -5.59 8.55
C ASP A 29 10.27 -6.46 9.73
N ASN A 30 8.94 -6.57 9.88
CA ASN A 30 8.31 -7.48 10.84
C ASN A 30 8.12 -8.92 10.27
N GLU A 31 8.71 -9.22 9.12
CA GLU A 31 8.64 -10.48 8.36
C GLU A 31 7.27 -10.79 7.74
N ALA A 32 6.31 -9.87 7.82
CA ALA A 32 5.01 -10.04 7.18
C ALA A 32 5.13 -9.85 5.66
N GLU A 33 4.55 -10.79 4.91
CA GLU A 33 4.42 -10.69 3.46
C GLU A 33 3.05 -10.09 3.12
N VAL A 34 3.04 -8.90 2.54
CA VAL A 34 1.84 -8.18 2.12
C VAL A 34 1.67 -8.36 0.61
N PRO A 35 0.62 -9.08 0.17
CA PRO A 35 0.35 -9.27 -1.24
C PRO A 35 0.17 -7.95 -1.99
N ALA A 36 0.79 -7.81 -3.17
CA ALA A 36 0.72 -6.61 -4.00
C ALA A 36 -0.72 -6.22 -4.38
N LYS A 37 -1.64 -7.18 -4.39
CA LYS A 37 -3.08 -6.94 -4.64
C LYS A 37 -3.66 -5.88 -3.71
N PHE A 38 -3.32 -5.91 -2.41
CA PHE A 38 -3.88 -4.95 -1.44
C PHE A 38 -3.43 -3.53 -1.75
N VAL A 39 -2.19 -3.37 -2.20
CA VAL A 39 -1.60 -2.10 -2.60
C VAL A 39 -2.25 -1.59 -3.90
N ASN A 40 -2.35 -2.44 -4.90
CA ASN A 40 -2.92 -2.08 -6.21
C ASN A 40 -4.42 -1.76 -6.12
N ASP A 41 -5.17 -2.58 -5.39
CA ASP A 41 -6.61 -2.36 -5.15
C ASP A 41 -6.83 -1.05 -4.39
N PHE A 42 -6.00 -0.79 -3.37
CA PHE A 42 -6.06 0.47 -2.63
C PHE A 42 -5.81 1.68 -3.54
N LEU A 43 -4.71 1.70 -4.30
CA LEU A 43 -4.36 2.86 -5.14
C LEU A 43 -5.41 3.12 -6.23
N SER A 44 -5.94 2.05 -6.82
CA SER A 44 -7.05 2.13 -7.77
C SER A 44 -8.30 2.74 -7.12
N HIS A 45 -8.68 2.23 -5.94
CA HIS A 45 -9.84 2.70 -5.21
C HIS A 45 -9.68 4.15 -4.72
N ALA A 46 -8.52 4.52 -4.19
CA ALA A 46 -8.20 5.87 -3.72
C ALA A 46 -8.33 6.89 -4.85
N ARG A 47 -7.84 6.54 -6.06
CA ARG A 47 -7.98 7.37 -7.26
C ARG A 47 -9.44 7.58 -7.65
N VAL A 48 -10.26 6.53 -7.60
CA VAL A 48 -11.70 6.62 -7.87
C VAL A 48 -12.41 7.47 -6.83
N GLN A 49 -12.12 7.28 -5.54
CA GLN A 49 -12.69 8.08 -4.45
C GLN A 49 -12.37 9.56 -4.62
N ALA A 50 -11.12 9.90 -4.88
CA ALA A 50 -10.68 11.28 -5.08
C ALA A 50 -11.34 11.93 -6.30
N ARG A 51 -11.46 11.21 -7.42
CA ARG A 51 -12.18 11.70 -8.61
C ARG A 51 -13.66 11.97 -8.32
N ASN A 52 -14.28 11.13 -7.51
CA ASN A 52 -15.70 11.21 -7.18
C ASN A 52 -15.98 12.07 -5.92
N ARG A 53 -14.97 12.68 -5.31
CA ARG A 53 -15.07 13.46 -4.07
C ARG A 53 -15.69 12.69 -2.89
N GLN A 54 -15.38 11.39 -2.78
CA GLN A 54 -15.93 10.51 -1.76
C GLN A 54 -15.13 10.58 -0.46
N SER A 55 -15.82 10.45 0.67
CA SER A 55 -15.22 10.41 2.02
C SER A 55 -14.30 11.61 2.34
N GLY A 56 -14.56 12.76 1.73
CA GLY A 56 -13.76 13.98 1.93
C GLY A 56 -12.45 14.06 1.13
N TYR A 57 -12.14 13.05 0.31
CA TYR A 57 -10.94 13.04 -0.54
C TYR A 57 -11.19 13.72 -1.89
N SER A 58 -10.20 14.40 -2.43
CA SER A 58 -10.23 14.99 -3.78
C SER A 58 -8.89 14.80 -4.50
N LEU A 59 -8.79 15.20 -5.77
CA LEU A 59 -7.51 15.15 -6.49
C LEU A 59 -6.47 16.12 -5.90
N GLU A 60 -6.93 17.21 -5.28
CA GLU A 60 -6.06 18.18 -4.59
C GLU A 60 -5.71 17.71 -3.16
N ASN A 61 -6.54 16.86 -2.56
CA ASN A 61 -6.35 16.32 -1.22
C ASN A 61 -6.73 14.82 -1.16
N PRO A 62 -5.88 13.92 -1.69
CA PRO A 62 -6.25 12.51 -1.86
C PRO A 62 -6.12 11.67 -0.59
N GLY A 63 -5.45 12.17 0.45
CA GLY A 63 -5.20 11.50 1.72
C GLY A 63 -4.68 12.45 2.80
N ASP A 64 -4.19 11.88 3.91
CA ASP A 64 -3.58 12.66 4.99
C ASP A 64 -2.16 13.05 4.63
N VAL A 65 -1.73 14.27 4.96
CA VAL A 65 -0.39 14.75 4.60
C VAL A 65 0.67 13.98 5.38
N TYR A 66 1.54 13.25 4.67
CA TYR A 66 2.68 12.53 5.22
C TYR A 66 3.90 13.44 5.37
N SER A 67 4.15 14.32 4.39
CA SER A 67 5.24 15.30 4.47
C SER A 67 4.87 16.63 3.79
N GLY A 68 5.24 17.74 4.43
CA GLY A 68 4.84 19.11 4.05
C GLY A 68 5.76 19.82 3.05
N GLY A 69 6.31 19.12 2.07
CA GLY A 69 7.21 19.69 1.05
C GLY A 69 6.49 20.32 -0.15
N ARG A 70 7.27 20.85 -1.11
CA ARG A 70 6.75 21.34 -2.41
C ARG A 70 5.94 20.28 -3.18
N ASN A 71 6.32 19.02 -3.01
CA ASN A 71 5.59 17.86 -3.52
C ASN A 71 5.12 17.08 -2.29
N PRO A 72 3.91 17.37 -1.76
CA PRO A 72 3.42 16.67 -0.60
C PRO A 72 3.23 15.19 -0.92
N LEU A 73 3.66 14.34 0.01
CA LEU A 73 3.25 12.94 0.03
C LEU A 73 2.03 12.81 0.91
N TYR A 74 1.18 11.85 0.57
CA TYR A 74 -0.03 11.54 1.30
C TYR A 74 0.05 10.11 1.81
N TRP A 75 -0.60 9.84 2.93
CA TRP A 75 -0.73 8.49 3.47
C TRP A 75 -2.17 8.18 3.81
N ARG A 76 -2.50 6.89 3.77
CA ARG A 76 -3.77 6.33 4.25
C ARG A 76 -3.55 4.90 4.72
N ALA A 77 -4.33 4.48 5.71
CA ALA A 77 -4.38 3.09 6.12
C ALA A 77 -5.04 2.23 5.02
N ILE A 78 -4.53 1.00 4.86
CA ILE A 78 -5.08 0.01 3.95
C ILE A 78 -5.74 -1.13 4.71
N ILE A 79 -6.79 -1.69 4.11
CA ILE A 79 -7.49 -2.85 4.65
C ILE A 79 -6.76 -4.10 4.14
N VAL A 80 -6.13 -4.82 5.07
CA VAL A 80 -5.47 -6.11 4.82
C VAL A 80 -6.31 -7.26 5.39
N SER A 81 -5.88 -8.51 5.20
CA SER A 81 -6.50 -9.66 5.87
C SER A 81 -6.30 -9.58 7.39
N GLN A 82 -7.20 -10.21 8.13
CA GLN A 82 -7.11 -10.29 9.59
C GLN A 82 -5.80 -10.94 10.08
N ASP A 83 -5.25 -11.88 9.31
CA ASP A 83 -3.96 -12.54 9.61
C ASP A 83 -2.78 -11.57 9.52
N LEU A 84 -2.84 -10.56 8.63
CA LEU A 84 -1.81 -9.53 8.52
C LEU A 84 -2.01 -8.45 9.59
N GLU A 85 -3.26 -8.08 9.85
CA GLU A 85 -3.65 -7.17 10.92
C GLU A 85 -3.23 -7.71 12.30
N ARG A 86 -3.18 -9.03 12.47
CA ARG A 86 -2.71 -9.73 13.68
C ARG A 86 -1.58 -10.70 13.36
N PHE A 87 -0.38 -10.16 13.16
CA PHE A 87 0.82 -10.94 12.85
C PHE A 87 1.67 -11.18 14.12
N ASN A 88 2.15 -12.41 14.34
CA ASN A 88 2.99 -12.78 15.50
C ASN A 88 2.42 -12.32 16.87
N GLY A 89 1.09 -12.37 17.04
CA GLY A 89 0.41 -11.97 18.28
C GLY A 89 0.40 -10.46 18.54
N GLN A 90 0.78 -9.64 17.56
CA GLN A 90 0.77 -8.18 17.63
C GLN A 90 -0.22 -7.62 16.61
N HIS A 91 -0.77 -6.44 16.91
CA HIS A 91 -1.68 -5.74 16.00
C HIS A 91 -0.91 -4.72 15.16
N TYR A 92 -1.13 -4.74 13.85
CA TYR A 92 -0.48 -3.85 12.90
C TYR A 92 -1.52 -3.12 12.03
N GLU A 93 -1.30 -1.82 11.83
CA GLU A 93 -1.93 -1.03 10.79
C GLU A 93 -0.97 -0.93 9.59
N TYR A 94 -1.44 -1.17 8.38
CA TYR A 94 -0.63 -1.01 7.18
C TYR A 94 -0.98 0.32 6.52
N ARG A 95 0.03 1.11 6.18
CA ARG A 95 -0.12 2.45 5.59
C ARG A 95 0.55 2.48 4.23
N ILE A 96 -0.14 3.05 3.25
CA ILE A 96 0.44 3.35 1.94
C ILE A 96 0.75 4.83 1.88
N VAL A 97 1.98 5.16 1.49
CA VAL A 97 2.45 6.52 1.21
C VAL A 97 2.56 6.70 -0.30
N TYR A 98 1.97 7.74 -0.84
CA TYR A 98 1.83 7.97 -2.29
C TYR A 98 1.80 9.48 -2.63
N ASP A 99 2.03 9.81 -3.89
CA ASP A 99 1.98 11.20 -4.37
C ASP A 99 0.57 11.61 -4.85
N SER A 100 0.40 12.88 -5.25
CA SER A 100 -0.88 13.38 -5.79
C SER A 100 -1.33 12.72 -7.10
N GLN A 101 -0.45 11.96 -7.76
CA GLN A 101 -0.75 11.18 -8.97
C GLN A 101 -1.10 9.72 -8.64
N PHE A 102 -1.16 9.35 -7.36
CA PHE A 102 -1.38 7.99 -6.86
C PHE A 102 -0.25 7.02 -7.24
N ASN A 103 0.97 7.53 -7.39
CA ASN A 103 2.16 6.68 -7.48
C ASN A 103 2.58 6.25 -6.08
N LEU A 104 2.82 4.95 -5.89
CA LEU A 104 3.31 4.41 -4.64
C LEU A 104 4.72 4.92 -4.36
N HIS A 105 4.95 5.42 -3.14
CA HIS A 105 6.28 5.75 -2.63
C HIS A 105 6.74 4.74 -1.58
N LYS A 106 5.86 4.36 -0.64
CA LYS A 106 6.18 3.43 0.44
C LYS A 106 4.97 2.64 0.90
N LEU A 107 5.24 1.45 1.42
CA LEU A 107 4.34 0.68 2.26
C LEU A 107 5.01 0.54 3.64
N GLU A 108 4.24 0.80 4.68
CA GLU A 108 4.70 0.76 6.07
C GLU A 108 3.75 -0.12 6.89
N ALA A 109 4.31 -0.98 7.74
CA ALA A 109 3.55 -1.63 8.80
C ALA A 109 3.79 -0.87 10.11
N VAL A 110 2.73 -0.52 10.83
CA VAL A 110 2.78 0.31 12.03
C VAL A 110 2.19 -0.46 13.19
N ARG A 111 3.00 -0.67 14.23
CA ARG A 111 2.55 -1.23 15.50
C ARG A 111 2.32 -0.11 16.50
N LEU A 112 1.11 -0.03 17.05
CA LEU A 112 0.83 0.83 18.18
C LEU A 112 1.43 0.21 19.45
N ASN A 113 2.38 0.90 20.04
CA ASN A 113 2.89 0.59 21.37
C ASN A 113 1.98 1.26 22.41
N GLY A 114 1.91 0.68 23.61
CA GLY A 114 1.21 1.30 24.74
C GLY A 114 1.67 2.74 24.96
N GLY A 115 0.74 3.62 25.31
CA GLY A 115 1.04 5.05 25.55
C GLY A 115 1.10 5.93 24.29
N GLY A 116 0.59 5.46 23.16
CA GLY A 116 0.48 6.27 21.93
C GLY A 116 1.78 6.38 21.12
N SER A 117 2.80 5.59 21.44
CA SER A 117 4.00 5.45 20.63
C SER A 117 3.74 4.51 19.46
N GLU A 118 4.33 4.79 18.30
CA GLU A 118 4.26 3.91 17.13
C GLU A 118 5.66 3.34 16.79
N THR A 119 5.71 2.06 16.41
CA THR A 119 6.88 1.48 15.74
C THR A 119 6.53 1.26 14.27
N THR A 120 7.30 1.87 13.38
CA THR A 120 7.13 1.74 11.93
C THR A 120 8.14 0.75 11.38
N PHE A 121 7.67 -0.17 10.56
CA PHE A 121 8.43 -1.21 9.85
C PHE A 121 8.34 -0.92 8.36
N HIS A 122 9.48 -0.86 7.68
CA HIS A 122 9.50 -0.61 6.24
C HIS A 122 9.16 -1.88 5.49
N CYS A 123 8.44 -1.74 4.38
CA CYS A 123 8.14 -2.86 3.48
C CYS A 123 8.80 -2.64 2.12
N TYR A 124 9.47 -3.67 1.64
CA TYR A 124 10.23 -3.64 0.40
C TYR A 124 9.62 -4.60 -0.62
N SER A 125 9.59 -4.17 -1.87
CA SER A 125 9.13 -4.96 -3.01
C SER A 125 10.28 -5.81 -3.55
N TYR A 126 10.02 -7.08 -3.87
CA TYR A 126 11.00 -8.07 -4.35
C TYR A 126 10.89 -8.39 -5.84
#